data_AF-F3PTX5-F1
#
_entry.id   AF-F3PTX5-F1
#
_cell.length_a   1.000
_cell.length_b   1.000
_cell.length_c   1.000
_cell.angle_alpha   90.00
_cell.angle_beta   90.00
_cell.angle_gamma   90.00
#
_symmetry.space_group_name_H-M   'P 1'
#
loop_
_entity.id
_entity.type
_entity.pdbx_description
1 polymer ?
#
loop_
_entity_poly.entity_id
_entity_poly.type
_entity_poly.pdbx_seq_one_letter_code
_entity_poly.pdbx_strand_id
1 'polypeptide(L)'
;MHTICTHLRKIEENKRYYLKRKYYFWAWKSRGMDMKTEINRSELKADGTYNANIRFTLDRKTKHLSTNLFATQQDLTPSFKLKEDTFIKRKVYAKRTLYHIKA
;
A
#
# COMPACT_ATOMS: atom_id res chain seq x y z
N MET A 1 -28.66 -14.52 -20.04
CA MET A 1 -28.48 -15.00 -18.64
C MET A 1 -27.01 -15.07 -18.19
N HIS A 2 -26.03 -15.43 -19.03
CA HIS A 2 -24.61 -15.54 -18.62
C HIS A 2 -23.98 -14.24 -18.06
N THR A 3 -24.39 -13.06 -18.55
CA THR A 3 -23.82 -11.75 -18.21
C THR A 3 -24.22 -11.22 -16.82
N ILE A 4 -25.38 -11.65 -16.31
CA ILE A 4 -25.90 -11.22 -15.01
C ILE A 4 -25.19 -12.00 -13.88
N CYS A 5 -24.98 -13.31 -14.06
CA CYS A 5 -24.27 -14.15 -13.10
C CYS A 5 -22.80 -13.71 -12.92
N THR A 6 -22.12 -13.28 -13.99
CA THR A 6 -20.75 -12.74 -13.90
C THR A 6 -20.70 -11.39 -13.20
N HIS A 7 -21.67 -10.49 -13.45
CA HIS A 7 -21.78 -9.22 -12.71
C HIS A 7 -22.03 -9.44 -11.22
N LEU A 8 -22.95 -10.33 -10.84
CA LEU A 8 -23.25 -10.65 -9.44
C LEU A 8 -22.02 -11.24 -8.73
N ARG A 9 -21.29 -12.16 -9.37
CA ARG A 9 -20.04 -12.72 -8.84
C ARG A 9 -18.99 -11.63 -8.59
N LYS A 10 -18.85 -10.68 -9.51
CA LYS A 10 -17.91 -9.56 -9.38
C LYS A 10 -18.29 -8.61 -8.23
N ILE A 11 -19.59 -8.40 -7.99
CA ILE A 11 -20.09 -7.62 -6.85
C ILE A 11 -19.76 -8.33 -5.53
N GLU A 12 -19.97 -9.65 -5.44
CA GLU A 12 -19.64 -10.44 -4.24
C GLU A 12 -18.13 -10.48 -3.96
N GLU A 13 -17.30 -10.66 -4.98
CA GLU A 13 -15.84 -10.60 -4.88
C GLU A 13 -15.38 -9.24 -4.38
N ASN A 14 -15.95 -8.15 -4.90
CA ASN A 14 -15.69 -6.80 -4.41
C ASN A 14 -16.10 -6.66 -2.94
N LYS A 15 -17.31 -7.11 -2.54
CA LYS A 15 -17.75 -7.08 -1.13
C LYS A 15 -16.78 -7.86 -0.22
N ARG A 16 -16.36 -9.06 -0.62
CA ARG A 16 -15.36 -9.85 0.12
C ARG A 16 -14.02 -9.13 0.23
N TYR A 17 -13.58 -8.46 -0.83
CA TYR A 17 -12.37 -7.65 -0.84
C TYR A 17 -12.46 -6.48 0.16
N TYR A 18 -13.57 -5.74 0.17
CA TYR A 18 -13.79 -4.64 1.11
C TYR A 18 -13.84 -5.13 2.57
N LEU A 19 -14.54 -6.23 2.84
CA LEU A 19 -14.63 -6.82 4.18
C LEU A 19 -13.27 -7.32 4.68
N LYS A 20 -12.51 -8.02 3.83
CA LYS A 20 -11.12 -8.40 4.15
C LYS A 20 -10.28 -7.18 4.48
N ARG A 21 -10.32 -6.14 3.64
CA ARG A 21 -9.56 -4.89 3.87
C ARG A 21 -9.87 -4.25 5.22
N LYS A 22 -11.16 -4.20 5.61
CA LYS A 22 -11.59 -3.65 6.91
C LYS A 22 -11.12 -4.52 8.08
N TYR A 23 -11.27 -5.84 7.97
CA TYR A 23 -10.82 -6.78 9.00
C TYR A 23 -9.30 -6.73 9.22
N TYR A 24 -8.50 -6.75 8.15
CA TYR A 24 -7.04 -6.67 8.26
C TYR A 24 -6.58 -5.36 8.88
N PHE A 25 -7.23 -4.23 8.54
CA PHE A 25 -6.93 -2.95 9.17
C PHE A 25 -7.23 -2.96 10.68
N TRP A 26 -8.36 -3.53 11.08
CA TRP A 26 -8.74 -3.65 12.49
C TRP A 26 -7.78 -4.57 13.25
N ALA A 27 -7.54 -5.79 12.77
CA ALA A 27 -6.65 -6.76 13.39
C ALA A 27 -5.21 -6.21 13.54
N TRP A 28 -4.77 -5.42 12.57
CA TRP A 28 -3.48 -4.72 12.61
C TRP A 28 -3.40 -3.66 13.70
N LYS A 29 -4.43 -2.82 13.80
CA LYS A 29 -4.51 -1.79 14.84
C LYS A 29 -4.53 -2.42 16.23
N SER A 30 -5.24 -3.54 16.40
CA SER A 30 -5.29 -4.27 17.67
C SER A 30 -3.95 -4.90 18.06
N ARG A 31 -3.09 -5.25 17.09
CA ARG A 31 -1.73 -5.78 17.34
C ARG A 31 -0.66 -4.69 17.50
N GLY A 32 -1.04 -3.41 17.54
CA GLY A 32 -0.08 -2.32 17.68
C GLY A 32 0.87 -2.14 16.48
N MET A 33 0.52 -2.70 15.32
CA MET A 33 1.36 -2.62 14.12
C MET A 33 1.08 -1.33 13.35
N ASP A 34 2.14 -0.56 13.06
CA ASP A 34 2.10 0.63 12.21
C ASP A 34 2.81 0.34 10.89
N MET A 35 2.20 0.75 9.77
CA MET A 35 2.88 0.68 8.48
C MET A 35 2.63 1.94 7.69
N LYS A 36 3.75 2.50 7.25
CA LYS A 36 3.84 3.78 6.57
C LYS A 36 4.64 3.61 5.31
N THR A 37 4.28 4.37 4.29
CA THR A 37 5.15 4.55 3.15
C THR A 37 6.17 5.61 3.50
N GLU A 38 7.44 5.30 3.29
CA GLU A 38 8.54 6.23 3.48
C GLU A 38 9.19 6.52 2.15
N ILE A 39 9.44 7.80 1.90
CA ILE A 39 10.17 8.30 0.74
C ILE A 39 11.50 8.79 1.28
N ASN A 40 12.60 8.18 0.84
CA ASN A 40 13.92 8.63 1.25
C ASN A 40 14.32 9.85 0.41
N ARG A 41 14.41 11.01 1.05
CA ARG A 41 14.77 12.28 0.39
C ARG A 41 16.22 12.29 -0.09
N SER A 42 17.09 11.56 0.60
CA SER A 42 18.52 11.46 0.28
C SER A 42 18.81 10.52 -0.88
N GLU A 43 17.87 9.62 -1.19
CA GLU A 43 17.96 8.68 -2.33
C GLU A 43 17.18 9.21 -3.54
N LEU A 44 17.46 10.46 -3.93
CA LEU A 44 17.04 10.96 -5.23
C LEU A 44 17.89 10.30 -6.31
N LYS A 45 17.24 9.60 -7.23
CA LYS A 45 17.92 9.04 -8.39
C LYS A 45 18.25 10.13 -9.41
N ALA A 46 19.24 9.85 -10.27
CA ALA A 46 19.65 10.76 -11.34
C ALA A 46 18.51 11.08 -12.33
N ASP A 47 17.49 10.22 -12.42
CA ASP A 47 16.29 10.42 -13.24
C ASP A 47 15.24 11.34 -12.58
N GLY A 48 15.51 11.88 -11.39
CA GLY A 48 14.58 12.75 -10.66
C GLY A 48 13.50 12.00 -9.88
N THR A 49 13.61 10.68 -9.73
CA THR A 49 12.65 9.86 -8.99
C THR A 49 13.14 9.46 -7.60
N TYR A 50 12.18 9.27 -6.68
CA TYR A 50 12.43 8.81 -5.32
C TYR A 50 11.99 7.36 -5.13
N ASN A 51 12.74 6.60 -4.34
CA ASN A 51 12.34 5.25 -3.99
C ASN A 51 11.23 5.23 -2.92
N ALA A 52 10.17 4.46 -3.16
CA ALA A 52 9.08 4.29 -2.21
C ALA A 52 9.28 3.02 -1.38
N ASN A 53 9.70 3.18 -0.14
CA ASN A 53 9.89 2.07 0.80
C ASN A 53 8.67 1.90 1.70
N ILE A 54 8.43 0.67 2.14
CA ILE A 54 7.36 0.39 3.09
C ILE A 54 8.00 0.11 4.46
N ARG A 55 7.71 0.97 5.44
CA ARG A 55 8.10 0.76 6.82
C ARG A 55 7.05 -0.05 7.55
N PHE A 56 7.48 -1.09 8.23
CA PHE A 56 6.69 -1.88 9.17
C PHE A 56 7.25 -1.70 10.57
N THR A 57 6.40 -1.32 11.51
CA THR A 57 6.75 -1.25 12.92
C THR A 57 5.82 -2.17 13.69
N LEU A 58 6.38 -3.19 14.35
CA LEU A 58 5.68 -4.12 15.23
C LEU A 58 6.51 -4.27 16.51
N ASP A 59 5.89 -4.14 17.68
CA ASP A 59 6.56 -4.30 18.98
C ASP A 59 7.87 -3.49 19.12
N ARG A 60 7.82 -2.21 18.70
CA ARG A 60 8.98 -1.27 18.64
C ARG A 60 10.13 -1.70 17.72
N LYS A 61 10.00 -2.83 17.01
CA LYS A 61 10.94 -3.26 15.97
C LYS A 61 10.48 -2.73 14.62
N THR A 62 11.38 -2.01 13.95
CA THR A 62 11.12 -1.43 12.64
C THR A 62 11.86 -2.22 11.56
N LYS A 63 11.15 -2.55 10.48
CA LYS A 63 11.70 -3.17 9.28
C LYS A 63 11.30 -2.35 8.06
N HIS A 64 12.22 -2.22 7.11
CA HIS A 64 11.96 -1.55 5.83
C HIS A 64 11.90 -2.61 4.74
N LEU A 65 10.82 -2.61 3.97
CA LEU A 65 10.73 -3.35 2.73
C LEU A 65 11.03 -2.39 1.59
N SER A 66 12.18 -2.58 0.95
CA SER A 66 12.49 -1.90 -0.30
C SER A 66 11.52 -2.36 -1.37
N THR A 67 11.00 -1.42 -2.15
CA THR A 67 10.15 -1.74 -3.29
C THR A 67 10.72 -1.15 -4.56
N ASN A 68 10.51 -1.79 -5.70
CA ASN A 68 10.91 -1.24 -7.00
C ASN A 68 9.86 -0.23 -7.52
N LEU A 69 9.32 0.61 -6.65
CA LEU A 69 8.33 1.63 -6.99
C LEU A 69 8.97 3.00 -6.85
N PHE A 70 8.93 3.77 -7.93
CA PHE A 70 9.58 5.07 -8.01
C PHE A 70 8.54 6.17 -8.13
N ALA A 71 8.65 7.19 -7.28
CA ALA A 71 7.76 8.34 -7.22
C ALA A 71 8.41 9.60 -7.74
N THR A 72 7.65 10.36 -8.51
CA THR A 72 8.09 11.68 -8.99
C THR A 72 7.68 12.75 -7.98
N GLN A 73 8.25 13.95 -8.09
CA GLN A 73 7.84 15.10 -7.27
C GLN A 73 6.35 15.44 -7.44
N GLN A 74 5.75 15.14 -8.59
CA GLN A 74 4.33 15.38 -8.84
C GLN A 74 3.43 14.45 -8.02
N ASP A 75 3.88 13.25 -7.72
CA ASP A 75 3.17 12.25 -6.90
C ASP A 75 3.26 12.56 -5.39
N LEU A 76 4.16 13.46 -5.02
CA LEU A 76 4.47 13.80 -3.64
C LEU A 76 3.82 15.10 -3.20
N THR A 77 3.43 15.17 -1.93
CA THR A 77 3.11 16.42 -1.25
C THR A 77 4.40 17.18 -0.93
N PRO A 78 4.33 18.49 -0.63
CA PRO A 78 5.50 19.24 -0.14
C PRO A 78 6.15 18.64 1.11
N SER A 79 5.37 17.89 1.90
CA SER A 79 5.84 17.13 3.06
C SER A 79 6.47 15.77 2.73
N PHE A 80 6.69 15.45 1.45
CA PHE A 80 7.23 14.17 0.96
C PHE A 80 6.37 12.96 1.35
N LYS A 81 5.04 13.12 1.31
CA LYS A 81 4.09 12.01 1.42
C LYS A 81 3.48 11.74 0.06
N LEU A 82 3.16 10.48 -0.25
CA LEU A 82 2.42 10.16 -1.46
C LEU A 82 1.00 10.74 -1.40
N LYS A 83 0.61 11.46 -2.45
CA LYS A 83 -0.76 11.95 -2.64
C LYS A 83 -1.73 10.77 -2.81
N GLU A 84 -2.97 10.94 -2.32
CA GLU A 84 -4.00 9.90 -2.22
C GLU A 84 -4.36 9.26 -3.57
N ASP A 85 -4.46 10.06 -4.61
CA ASP A 85 -4.93 9.62 -5.93
C ASP A 85 -3.82 9.14 -6.87
N THR A 86 -2.60 8.97 -6.37
CA THR A 86 -1.48 8.53 -7.21
C THR A 86 -1.53 7.04 -7.48
N PHE A 87 -1.14 6.67 -8.71
CA PHE A 87 -1.00 5.27 -9.11
C PHE A 87 -0.03 4.51 -8.21
N ILE A 88 1.08 5.17 -7.84
CA ILE A 88 2.13 4.60 -6.99
C ILE A 88 1.57 4.22 -5.64
N LYS A 89 0.79 5.10 -5.01
CA LYS A 89 0.18 4.81 -3.72
C LYS A 89 -0.73 3.58 -3.78
N ARG A 90 -1.53 3.44 -4.84
CA ARG A 90 -2.35 2.23 -5.07
C ARG A 90 -1.49 0.97 -5.18
N LYS A 91 -0.37 1.03 -5.92
CA LYS A 91 0.59 -0.09 -6.05
C LYS A 91 1.28 -0.44 -4.72
N VAL A 92 1.69 0.56 -3.94
CA VAL A 92 2.26 0.37 -2.59
C VAL A 92 1.24 -0.30 -1.68
N TYR A 93 -0.02 0.15 -1.68
CA TYR A 93 -1.09 -0.49 -0.92
C TYR A 93 -1.36 -1.94 -1.35
N ALA A 94 -1.34 -2.23 -2.65
CA ALA A 94 -1.50 -3.60 -3.15
C ALA A 94 -0.33 -4.51 -2.74
N LYS A 95 0.91 -3.99 -2.76
CA LYS A 95 2.07 -4.73 -2.24
C LYS A 95 1.96 -4.98 -0.75
N ARG A 96 1.54 -3.99 0.05
CA ARG A 96 1.24 -4.16 1.48
C ARG A 96 0.33 -5.37 1.70
N THR A 97 -0.79 -5.44 0.99
CA THR A 97 -1.76 -6.53 1.19
C THR A 97 -1.20 -7.89 0.79
N LEU A 98 -0.32 -7.95 -0.22
CA LEU A 98 0.32 -9.18 -0.66
C LEU A 98 1.33 -9.73 0.35
N TYR A 99 2.14 -8.87 0.98
CA TYR A 99 3.10 -9.30 2.01
C TYR A 99 2.41 -9.91 3.24
N HIS A 100 1.13 -9.60 3.50
CA HIS A 100 0.35 -10.25 4.56
C HIS A 100 -0.05 -11.70 4.26
N ILE A 101 0.01 -12.14 3.01
CA ILE A 101 -0.37 -13.50 2.60
C ILE A 101 0.83 -14.45 2.67
N LYS A 102 2.05 -13.91 2.62
CA LYS A 102 3.30 -14.70 2.59
C LYS A 102 4.05 -14.75 3.92
N ALA A 103 3.60 -13.99 4.92
CA ALA A 103 4.23 -13.88 6.23
C ALA A 103 3.55 -14.81 7.25
#